data_AF-A0A537KTK6-F1
#
_entry.id   AF-A0A537KTK6-F1
#
_cell.length_a   1.000
_cell.length_b   1.000
_cell.length_c   1.000
_cell.angle_alpha   90.00
_cell.angle_beta   90.00
_cell.angle_gamma   90.00
#
_symmetry.space_group_name_H-M   'P 1'
#
loop_
_entity.id
_entity.type
_entity.pdbx_description
1 polymer ?
#
loop_
_entity_poly.entity_id
_entity_poly.type
_entity_poly.pdbx_seq_one_letter_code
_entity_poly.pdbx_strand_id
1 'polypeptide(L)'
;MATAKPADGAGCRIAGDDPPGTMSAPVLASYTPMAPTHVREPFHREGWVYEEKVDGWRIVAYKDGARVRLVSRNGLDHTRRFAGIAAAIATLSARSLVLDGEVAIYDEKLRSRFDWLREPDADAVATPPVLMAFDLLYQDGREFIGRPLRERRVRLERVVAGSEFVLPVRRLARNGFEAWSEVIARDYEGLVAKEETSLYEAGPTRRWLKVKQKGWTVEEDRWQRRFSTTRNI
;
A
#
# COMPACT_ATOMS: atom_id res chain seq x y z
N MET A 1 60.85 -56.79 34.99
CA MET A 1 59.91 -57.79 34.43
C MET A 1 58.55 -57.56 35.06
N ALA A 2 57.54 -57.39 34.19
CA ALA A 2 56.09 -57.41 34.44
C ALA A 2 55.53 -56.81 35.74
N THR A 3 54.75 -55.73 35.62
CA THR A 3 53.39 -55.66 36.19
C THR A 3 52.53 -54.75 35.31
N ALA A 4 51.52 -55.37 34.69
CA ALA A 4 50.46 -54.70 33.93
C ALA A 4 49.40 -54.14 34.90
N LYS A 5 48.78 -53.03 34.52
CA LYS A 5 47.61 -52.45 35.18
C LYS A 5 46.37 -52.65 34.28
N PRO A 6 45.21 -53.06 34.80
CA PRO A 6 44.06 -53.42 33.97
C PRO A 6 43.04 -52.28 33.76
N ALA A 7 42.23 -52.49 32.72
CA ALA A 7 40.88 -52.04 32.34
C ALA A 7 40.15 -50.93 33.12
N ASP A 8 39.48 -50.02 32.39
CA ASP A 8 38.00 -49.98 32.29
C ASP A 8 37.49 -48.73 31.55
N GLY A 9 36.31 -48.86 30.94
CA GLY A 9 35.39 -47.73 30.80
C GLY A 9 34.96 -47.37 29.38
N ALA A 10 33.92 -48.05 28.91
CA ALA A 10 33.11 -47.61 27.77
C ALA A 10 32.55 -46.19 27.99
N GLY A 11 32.61 -45.36 26.95
CA GLY A 11 31.96 -44.05 26.90
C GLY A 11 31.19 -43.92 25.58
N CYS A 12 29.93 -44.36 25.59
CA CYS A 12 28.92 -44.03 24.59
C CYS A 12 28.79 -42.51 24.50
N ARG A 13 29.17 -41.91 23.37
CA ARG A 13 28.88 -40.50 23.10
C ARG A 13 27.43 -40.39 22.64
N ILE A 14 26.59 -39.92 23.53
CA ILE A 14 25.24 -39.42 23.24
C ILE A 14 25.42 -38.22 22.30
N ALA A 15 24.93 -38.36 21.07
CA ALA A 15 24.78 -37.25 20.14
C ALA A 15 23.81 -36.25 20.78
N GLY A 16 24.28 -35.01 20.95
CA GLY A 16 23.46 -33.92 21.47
C GLY A 16 22.33 -33.61 20.50
N ASP A 17 21.13 -33.47 21.06
CA ASP A 17 19.97 -32.86 20.41
C ASP A 17 20.34 -31.45 19.93
N ASP A 18 20.41 -31.26 18.61
CA ASP A 18 20.29 -29.94 18.02
C ASP A 18 18.86 -29.42 18.25
N PRO A 19 18.67 -28.18 18.73
CA PRO A 19 17.34 -27.61 18.88
C PRO A 19 16.67 -27.47 17.49
N PRO A 20 15.37 -27.77 17.37
CA PRO A 20 14.67 -27.67 16.09
C PRO A 20 14.78 -26.25 15.55
N GLY A 21 15.35 -26.15 14.35
CA GLY A 21 15.56 -24.90 13.64
C GLY A 21 14.28 -24.06 13.64
N THR A 22 14.42 -22.83 14.11
CA THR A 22 13.37 -21.81 13.99
C THR A 22 13.12 -21.61 12.50
N MET A 23 12.09 -22.25 11.96
CA MET A 23 11.63 -21.96 10.61
C MET A 23 11.14 -20.51 10.61
N SER A 24 11.98 -19.60 10.12
CA SER A 24 11.59 -18.23 9.82
C SER A 24 10.36 -18.30 8.90
N ALA A 25 9.26 -17.68 9.33
CA ALA A 25 8.12 -17.46 8.44
C ALA A 25 8.62 -16.77 7.15
N PRO A 26 8.06 -17.10 5.98
CA PRO A 26 8.47 -16.47 4.74
C PRO A 26 8.22 -14.96 4.84
N VAL A 27 9.28 -14.17 4.71
CA VAL A 27 9.19 -12.71 4.65
C VAL A 27 8.40 -12.36 3.39
N LEU A 28 7.34 -11.56 3.53
CA LEU A 28 6.58 -11.07 2.39
C LEU A 28 7.50 -10.32 1.43
N ALA A 29 7.37 -10.61 0.13
CA ALA A 29 8.13 -9.92 -0.91
C ALA A 29 7.87 -8.41 -0.86
N SER A 30 8.91 -7.60 -1.13
CA SER A 30 8.76 -6.16 -1.26
C SER A 30 8.21 -5.81 -2.64
N TYR A 31 7.25 -4.88 -2.70
CA TYR A 31 6.65 -4.41 -3.95
C TYR A 31 7.08 -3.00 -4.28
N THR A 32 7.51 -2.78 -5.53
CA THR A 32 7.68 -1.44 -6.09
C THR A 32 6.32 -0.92 -6.57
N PRO A 33 5.86 0.26 -6.11
CA PRO A 33 4.57 0.81 -6.52
C PRO A 33 4.41 0.99 -8.03
N MET A 34 3.25 0.61 -8.56
CA MET A 34 2.81 0.91 -9.93
C MET A 34 2.47 2.41 -10.02
N ALA A 35 3.02 3.10 -11.03
CA ALA A 35 2.96 4.55 -11.13
C ALA A 35 2.12 5.00 -12.36
N PRO A 36 1.00 5.72 -12.15
CA PRO A 36 0.15 6.18 -13.24
C PRO A 36 0.82 7.27 -14.08
N THR A 37 0.67 7.18 -15.40
CA THR A 37 1.14 8.21 -16.34
C THR A 37 0.20 9.41 -16.37
N HIS A 38 0.73 10.63 -16.35
CA HIS A 38 -0.09 11.84 -16.46
C HIS A 38 -0.60 12.04 -17.90
N VAL A 39 -1.90 12.34 -18.05
CA VAL A 39 -2.52 12.78 -19.30
C VAL A 39 -3.21 14.12 -19.09
N ARG A 40 -3.28 14.93 -20.15
CA ARG A 40 -3.69 16.34 -20.06
C ARG A 40 -5.20 16.53 -19.91
N GLU A 41 -5.98 15.62 -20.47
CA GLU A 41 -7.43 15.79 -20.59
C GLU A 41 -8.16 14.55 -20.08
N PRO A 42 -9.33 14.72 -19.45
CA PRO A 42 -10.20 13.61 -19.11
C PRO A 42 -10.67 12.88 -20.37
N PHE A 43 -10.92 11.58 -20.24
CA PHE A 43 -11.35 10.75 -21.36
C PHE A 43 -12.28 9.64 -20.88
N HIS A 44 -13.14 9.18 -21.78
CA HIS A 44 -13.89 7.94 -21.60
C HIS A 44 -13.34 6.83 -22.51
N ARG A 45 -13.19 5.61 -21.99
CA ARG A 45 -12.86 4.41 -22.76
C ARG A 45 -13.51 3.18 -22.14
N GLU A 46 -14.06 2.30 -22.97
CA GLU A 46 -14.57 1.00 -22.52
C GLU A 46 -13.45 0.15 -21.89
N GLY A 47 -13.79 -0.60 -20.84
CA GLY A 47 -12.83 -1.41 -20.09
C GLY A 47 -11.97 -0.62 -19.10
N TRP A 48 -12.24 0.69 -18.92
CA TRP A 48 -11.56 1.53 -17.93
C TRP A 48 -12.50 1.91 -16.79
N VAL A 49 -11.93 2.03 -15.59
CA VAL A 49 -12.59 2.57 -14.40
C VAL A 49 -11.89 3.82 -13.92
N TYR A 50 -12.65 4.66 -13.22
CA TYR A 50 -12.20 5.96 -12.76
C TYR A 50 -12.29 5.98 -11.24
N GLU A 51 -11.19 6.28 -10.59
CA GLU A 51 -11.09 6.39 -9.13
C GLU A 51 -10.68 7.80 -8.75
N GLU A 52 -11.12 8.27 -7.59
CA GLU A 52 -10.63 9.51 -6.97
C GLU A 52 -9.10 9.51 -6.94
N LYS A 53 -8.47 10.60 -7.39
CA LYS A 53 -7.06 10.82 -7.08
C LYS A 53 -6.97 11.36 -5.65
N VAL A 54 -6.67 10.47 -4.72
CA VAL A 54 -6.38 10.82 -3.33
C VAL A 54 -5.02 11.51 -3.26
N ASP A 55 -4.97 12.64 -2.56
CA ASP A 55 -3.72 13.37 -2.27
C ASP A 55 -3.21 12.99 -0.88
N GLY A 56 -2.01 12.42 -0.80
CA GLY A 56 -1.52 11.84 0.44
C GLY A 56 -0.14 11.21 0.34
N TRP A 57 0.14 10.26 1.24
CA TRP A 57 1.38 9.50 1.23
C TRP A 57 1.14 8.09 0.72
N ARG A 58 1.75 7.76 -0.43
CA ARG A 58 1.73 6.41 -0.98
C ARG A 58 2.35 5.42 -0.01
N ILE A 59 1.57 4.46 0.47
CA ILE A 59 1.96 3.41 1.41
C ILE A 59 1.63 2.03 0.83
N VAL A 60 2.61 1.14 0.86
CA VAL A 60 2.40 -0.30 0.75
C VAL A 60 2.31 -0.88 2.16
N ALA A 61 1.14 -1.43 2.49
CA ALA A 61 0.85 -2.01 3.79
C ALA A 61 1.08 -3.52 3.75
N TYR A 62 1.95 -4.01 4.62
CA TYR A 62 2.29 -5.43 4.77
C TYR A 62 1.71 -5.95 6.07
N LYS A 63 1.02 -7.09 6.02
CA LYS A 63 0.53 -7.81 7.20
C LYS A 63 1.02 -9.25 7.18
N ASP A 64 1.60 -9.70 8.28
CA ASP A 64 1.86 -11.12 8.55
C ASP A 64 1.46 -11.47 10.00
N GLY A 65 0.34 -12.18 10.13
CA GLY A 65 -0.31 -12.39 11.42
C GLY A 65 -0.71 -11.07 12.05
N ALA A 66 -0.24 -10.83 13.28
CA ALA A 66 -0.47 -9.57 13.99
C ALA A 66 0.54 -8.47 13.63
N ARG A 67 1.62 -8.79 12.90
CA ARG A 67 2.66 -7.81 12.55
C ARG A 67 2.23 -7.04 11.31
N VAL A 68 2.24 -5.71 11.41
CA VAL A 68 1.94 -4.81 10.30
C VAL A 68 3.11 -3.87 10.08
N ARG A 69 3.44 -3.63 8.80
CA ARG A 69 4.37 -2.57 8.39
C ARG A 69 3.74 -1.67 7.33
N LEU A 70 3.91 -0.37 7.49
CA LEU A 70 3.43 0.64 6.55
C LEU A 70 4.63 1.30 5.88
N VAL A 71 4.92 0.93 4.64
CA VAL A 71 6.15 1.34 3.95
C VAL A 71 5.83 2.32 2.84
N SER A 72 6.46 3.49 2.85
CA SER A 72 6.30 4.49 1.80
C SER A 72 7.00 4.08 0.49
N ARG A 73 6.71 4.82 -0.58
CA ARG A 73 7.40 4.67 -1.88
C ARG A 73 8.93 4.72 -1.79
N ASN A 74 9.50 5.49 -0.86
CA ASN A 74 10.95 5.58 -0.66
C ASN A 74 11.51 4.58 0.37
N GLY A 75 10.71 3.61 0.81
CA GLY A 75 11.13 2.52 1.70
C GLY A 75 11.13 2.87 3.18
N LEU A 76 10.59 4.02 3.58
CA LEU A 76 10.53 4.42 4.99
C LEU A 76 9.37 3.73 5.70
N ASP A 77 9.63 3.27 6.92
CA ASP A 77 8.62 2.64 7.77
C ASP A 77 7.85 3.71 8.58
N HIS A 78 6.57 3.85 8.28
CA HIS A 78 5.64 4.79 8.92
C HIS A 78 4.69 4.10 9.92
N THR A 79 4.93 2.85 10.29
CA THR A 79 4.03 2.07 11.15
C THR A 79 3.75 2.77 12.48
N ARG A 80 4.79 3.31 13.11
CA ARG A 80 4.63 4.06 14.38
C ARG A 80 3.84 5.34 14.20
N ARG A 81 4.03 6.04 13.07
CA ARG A 81 3.32 7.31 12.77
C ARG A 81 1.83 7.07 12.56
N PHE A 82 1.48 5.97 11.88
CA PHE A 82 0.11 5.62 11.53
C PHE A 82 -0.36 4.38 12.31
N ALA A 83 -0.16 4.38 13.62
CA ALA A 83 -0.44 3.23 14.49
C ALA A 83 -1.92 2.79 14.45
N GLY A 84 -2.87 3.73 14.30
CA GLY A 84 -4.29 3.41 14.15
C GLY A 84 -4.59 2.60 12.88
N ILE A 85 -3.99 2.98 11.75
CA ILE A 85 -4.07 2.23 10.49
C ILE A 85 -3.44 0.85 10.66
N ALA A 86 -2.27 0.77 11.29
CA ALA A 86 -1.58 -0.50 11.51
C ALA A 86 -2.41 -1.46 12.39
N ALA A 87 -3.05 -0.94 13.45
CA ALA A 87 -3.95 -1.70 14.31
C ALA A 87 -5.17 -2.22 13.53
N ALA A 88 -5.80 -1.38 12.71
CA ALA A 88 -6.94 -1.78 11.88
C ALA A 88 -6.57 -2.85 10.84
N ILE A 89 -5.37 -2.79 10.25
CA ILE A 89 -4.90 -3.83 9.33
C ILE A 89 -4.69 -5.16 10.07
N ALA A 90 -4.15 -5.11 11.30
CA ALA A 90 -3.90 -6.30 12.10
C ALA A 90 -5.20 -7.09 12.38
N THR A 91 -6.35 -6.41 12.51
CA THR A 91 -7.65 -7.03 12.77
C THR A 91 -8.37 -7.55 11.52
N LEU A 92 -7.88 -7.27 10.30
CA LEU A 92 -8.49 -7.82 9.08
C LEU A 92 -8.49 -9.35 9.09
N SER A 93 -9.46 -9.99 8.45
CA SER A 93 -9.63 -11.45 8.49
C SER A 93 -8.49 -12.23 7.81
N ALA A 94 -7.83 -11.65 6.80
CA ALA A 94 -6.68 -12.27 6.15
C ALA A 94 -5.50 -12.42 7.12
N ARG A 95 -4.86 -13.60 7.16
CA ARG A 95 -3.68 -13.85 7.99
C ARG A 95 -2.48 -13.09 7.46
N SER A 96 -2.29 -13.07 6.14
CA SER A 96 -1.24 -12.30 5.49
C SER A 96 -1.77 -11.54 4.29
N LEU A 97 -1.33 -10.29 4.11
CA LEU A 97 -1.93 -9.35 3.15
C LEU A 97 -0.90 -8.31 2.73
N VAL A 98 -0.93 -7.92 1.45
CA VAL A 98 -0.26 -6.71 0.97
C VAL A 98 -1.25 -5.83 0.22
N LEU A 99 -1.44 -4.61 0.72
CA LEU A 99 -2.28 -3.57 0.10
C LEU A 99 -1.41 -2.44 -0.42
N ASP A 100 -1.81 -1.87 -1.55
CA ASP A 100 -1.26 -0.61 -2.06
C ASP A 100 -2.33 0.47 -1.92
N GLY A 101 -1.96 1.59 -1.28
CA GLY A 101 -2.89 2.63 -0.88
C GLY A 101 -2.25 3.98 -0.68
N GLU A 102 -3.10 4.98 -0.43
CA GLU A 102 -2.68 6.33 -0.07
C GLU A 102 -3.14 6.60 1.37
N VAL A 103 -2.22 6.95 2.26
CA VAL A 103 -2.63 7.49 3.56
C VAL A 103 -3.03 8.94 3.36
N ALA A 104 -4.23 9.31 3.80
CA ALA A 104 -4.79 10.65 3.63
C ALA A 104 -5.52 11.11 4.89
N ILE A 105 -5.63 12.43 5.02
CA ILE A 105 -6.53 13.10 5.96
C ILE A 105 -7.53 13.88 5.11
N TYR A 106 -8.80 13.83 5.49
CA TYR A 106 -9.88 14.51 4.81
C TYR A 106 -10.43 15.66 5.66
N ASP A 107 -10.73 16.79 5.02
CA ASP A 107 -11.44 17.91 5.64
C ASP A 107 -12.95 17.67 5.73
N GLU A 108 -13.70 18.62 6.30
CA GLU A 108 -15.16 18.56 6.45
C GLU A 108 -15.93 18.38 5.11
N LYS A 109 -15.29 18.70 3.97
CA LYS A 109 -15.87 18.54 2.62
C LYS A 109 -15.48 17.21 1.99
N LEU A 110 -14.80 16.34 2.74
CA LEU A 110 -14.23 15.08 2.26
C LEU A 110 -13.24 15.28 1.11
N ARG A 111 -12.48 16.38 1.14
CA ARG A 111 -11.33 16.60 0.26
C ARG A 111 -10.06 16.20 0.98
N SER A 112 -9.21 15.43 0.31
CA SER A 112 -7.91 15.02 0.86
C SER A 112 -6.95 16.21 0.97
N ARG A 113 -6.22 16.30 2.08
CA ARG A 113 -5.30 17.40 2.42
C ARG A 113 -3.90 16.86 2.68
N PHE A 114 -3.04 16.89 1.67
CA PHE A 114 -1.67 16.38 1.77
C PHE A 114 -0.87 17.03 2.91
N ASP A 115 -0.94 18.35 3.05
CA ASP A 115 -0.14 19.08 4.04
C ASP A 115 -0.46 18.71 5.48
N TRP A 116 -1.71 18.31 5.75
CA TRP A 116 -2.15 17.90 7.08
C TRP A 116 -1.50 16.61 7.55
N LEU A 117 -0.97 15.78 6.63
CA LEU A 117 -0.16 14.63 7.01
C LEU A 117 1.18 15.04 7.60
N ARG A 118 1.71 16.23 7.27
CA ARG A 118 2.95 16.77 7.84
C ARG A 118 2.68 17.57 9.10
N GLU A 119 1.78 18.52 8.99
CA GLU A 119 1.44 19.53 9.99
C GLU A 119 -0.09 19.52 10.14
N PRO A 120 -0.61 18.65 11.02
CA PRO A 120 -2.04 18.60 11.29
C PRO A 120 -2.53 19.96 11.78
N ASP A 121 -3.63 20.43 11.22
CA ASP A 121 -4.34 21.58 11.77
C ASP A 121 -5.17 21.10 12.96
N ALA A 122 -4.78 21.51 14.18
CA ALA A 122 -5.38 21.04 15.42
C ALA A 122 -6.80 21.58 15.64
N ASP A 123 -7.14 22.70 14.99
CA ASP A 123 -8.43 23.37 15.13
C ASP A 123 -9.39 23.01 13.99
N ALA A 124 -8.90 22.38 12.91
CA ALA A 124 -9.72 21.94 11.80
C ALA A 124 -10.48 20.64 12.11
N VAL A 125 -11.75 20.60 11.72
CA VAL A 125 -12.52 19.36 11.69
C VAL A 125 -11.99 18.49 10.54
N ALA A 126 -11.39 17.36 10.90
CA ALA A 126 -10.75 16.45 9.97
C ALA A 126 -10.97 14.99 10.37
N THR A 127 -10.83 14.07 9.42
CA THR A 127 -10.71 12.65 9.75
C THR A 127 -9.38 12.38 10.47
N PRO A 128 -9.25 11.29 11.24
CA PRO A 128 -7.92 10.74 11.49
C PRO A 128 -7.25 10.33 10.17
N PRO A 129 -5.93 10.06 10.16
CA PRO A 129 -5.29 9.43 9.01
C PRO A 129 -5.96 8.10 8.67
N VAL A 130 -6.38 7.94 7.43
CA VAL A 130 -6.97 6.72 6.88
C VAL A 130 -6.15 6.20 5.71
N LEU A 131 -6.09 4.89 5.52
CA LEU A 131 -5.50 4.27 4.34
C LEU A 131 -6.58 4.06 3.29
N MET A 132 -6.51 4.85 2.23
CA MET A 132 -7.32 4.70 1.03
C MET A 132 -6.64 3.68 0.10
N ALA A 133 -6.96 2.41 0.28
CA ALA A 133 -6.41 1.31 -0.50
C ALA A 133 -7.05 1.26 -1.89
N PHE A 134 -6.25 1.06 -2.93
CA PHE A 134 -6.75 0.94 -4.32
C PHE A 134 -6.25 -0.31 -5.04
N ASP A 135 -5.39 -1.12 -4.40
CA ASP A 135 -4.97 -2.41 -4.93
C ASP A 135 -4.67 -3.44 -3.83
N LEU A 136 -4.78 -4.73 -4.18
CA LEU A 136 -4.40 -5.88 -3.36
C LEU A 136 -3.40 -6.72 -4.13
N LEU A 137 -2.18 -6.83 -3.59
CA LEU A 137 -1.04 -7.44 -4.29
C LEU A 137 -0.82 -8.89 -3.86
N TYR A 138 -1.17 -9.21 -2.62
CA TYR A 138 -0.97 -10.53 -2.03
C TYR A 138 -2.02 -10.78 -0.93
N GLN A 139 -2.51 -12.01 -0.82
CA GLN A 139 -3.40 -12.44 0.27
C GLN A 139 -3.20 -13.93 0.56
N ASP A 140 -2.98 -14.28 1.83
CA ASP A 140 -3.01 -15.66 2.37
C ASP A 140 -2.25 -16.68 1.52
N GLY A 141 -0.96 -16.43 1.27
CA GLY A 141 -0.11 -17.35 0.51
C GLY A 141 -0.18 -17.17 -1.01
N ARG A 142 -1.03 -16.27 -1.53
CA ARG A 142 -1.25 -16.11 -2.97
C ARG A 142 -0.92 -14.70 -3.43
N GLU A 143 -0.11 -14.63 -4.48
CA GLU A 143 0.18 -13.38 -5.18
C GLU A 143 -0.89 -13.07 -6.24
N PHE A 144 -1.27 -11.80 -6.32
CA PHE A 144 -2.33 -11.30 -7.19
C PHE A 144 -1.83 -10.34 -8.28
N ILE A 145 -0.56 -9.96 -8.30
CA ILE A 145 -0.04 -8.99 -9.29
C ILE A 145 -0.24 -9.44 -10.74
N GLY A 146 -0.21 -10.76 -11.00
CA GLY A 146 -0.48 -11.37 -12.30
C GLY A 146 -1.97 -11.55 -12.63
N ARG A 147 -2.89 -11.03 -11.81
CA ARG A 147 -4.34 -11.07 -12.04
C ARG A 147 -4.86 -9.72 -12.52
N PRO A 148 -5.92 -9.68 -13.34
CA PRO A 148 -6.56 -8.43 -13.77
C PRO A 148 -7.03 -7.54 -12.60
N LEU A 149 -6.97 -6.22 -12.77
CA LEU A 149 -7.40 -5.23 -11.78
C LEU A 149 -8.80 -5.52 -11.23
N ARG A 150 -9.76 -5.87 -12.09
CA ARG A 150 -11.14 -6.20 -11.66
C ARG A 150 -11.19 -7.30 -10.61
N GLU A 151 -10.28 -8.29 -10.67
CA GLU A 151 -10.22 -9.39 -9.71
C GLU A 151 -9.55 -8.94 -8.41
N ARG A 152 -8.44 -8.18 -8.50
CA ARG A 152 -7.73 -7.65 -7.34
C ARG A 152 -8.61 -6.69 -6.55
N ARG A 153 -9.37 -5.84 -7.25
CA ARG A 153 -10.27 -4.85 -6.65
C ARG A 153 -11.41 -5.50 -5.86
N VAL A 154 -12.05 -6.53 -6.40
CA VAL A 154 -13.11 -7.26 -5.67
C VAL A 154 -12.56 -7.89 -4.38
N ARG A 155 -11.33 -8.39 -4.41
CA ARG A 155 -10.69 -8.95 -3.20
C ARG A 155 -10.33 -7.88 -2.19
N LEU A 156 -9.79 -6.75 -2.67
CA LEU A 156 -9.53 -5.59 -1.83
C LEU A 156 -10.79 -5.17 -1.08
N GLU A 157 -11.89 -4.92 -1.79
CA GLU A 157 -13.14 -4.45 -1.18
C GLU A 157 -13.69 -5.43 -0.15
N ARG A 158 -13.57 -6.74 -0.42
CA ARG A 158 -13.99 -7.78 0.54
C ARG A 158 -13.12 -7.82 1.79
N VAL A 159 -11.79 -7.72 1.65
CA VAL A 159 -10.87 -7.88 2.80
C VAL A 159 -10.90 -6.68 3.74
N VAL A 160 -11.21 -5.48 3.23
CA VAL A 160 -11.28 -4.24 4.03
C VAL A 160 -12.70 -3.91 4.49
N ALA A 161 -13.70 -4.71 4.12
CA ALA A 161 -15.09 -4.48 4.48
C ALA A 161 -15.27 -4.39 6.01
N GLY A 162 -15.91 -3.31 6.47
CA GLY A 162 -16.15 -3.05 7.89
C GLY A 162 -14.98 -2.41 8.65
N SER A 163 -13.84 -2.16 8.00
CA SER A 163 -12.76 -1.37 8.59
C SER A 163 -13.10 0.12 8.60
N GLU A 164 -12.78 0.81 9.69
CA GLU A 164 -12.97 2.26 9.82
C GLU A 164 -11.76 3.07 9.32
N PHE A 165 -10.56 2.47 9.32
CA PHE A 165 -9.29 3.14 8.99
C PHE A 165 -8.66 2.68 7.68
N VAL A 166 -9.18 1.62 7.07
CA VAL A 166 -8.70 1.09 5.79
C VAL A 166 -9.89 0.98 4.86
N LEU A 167 -9.96 1.90 3.90
CA LEU A 167 -11.12 2.04 3.03
C LEU A 167 -10.69 1.85 1.58
N PRO A 168 -11.54 1.26 0.73
CA PRO A 168 -11.25 1.22 -0.69
C PRO A 168 -11.40 2.62 -1.28
N VAL A 169 -10.49 3.05 -2.16
CA VAL A 169 -10.61 4.34 -2.87
C VAL A 169 -11.94 4.39 -3.60
N ARG A 170 -12.59 5.55 -3.56
CA ARG A 170 -13.88 5.79 -4.22
C ARG A 170 -13.78 5.56 -5.73
N ARG A 171 -14.63 4.66 -6.24
CA ARG A 171 -14.93 4.60 -7.69
C ARG A 171 -15.89 5.75 -8.03
N LEU A 172 -15.57 6.48 -9.08
CA LEU A 172 -16.38 7.56 -9.65
C LEU A 172 -17.36 6.99 -10.68
N ALA A 173 -18.11 7.87 -11.36
CA ALA A 173 -18.97 7.48 -12.47
C ALA A 173 -18.26 6.58 -13.51
N ARG A 174 -19.03 5.69 -14.13
CA ARG A 174 -18.50 4.73 -15.13
C ARG A 174 -18.08 5.43 -16.43
N ASN A 175 -18.76 6.51 -16.80
CA ASN A 175 -18.33 7.34 -17.91
C ASN A 175 -17.24 8.30 -17.43
N GLY A 176 -16.11 8.37 -18.16
CA GLY A 176 -14.95 9.15 -17.73
C GLY A 176 -15.17 10.66 -17.72
N PHE A 177 -16.08 11.17 -18.55
CA PHE A 177 -16.44 12.60 -18.56
C PHE A 177 -17.40 12.96 -17.42
N GLU A 178 -18.31 12.05 -17.07
CA GLU A 178 -19.14 12.18 -15.87
C GLU A 178 -18.29 12.07 -14.61
N ALA A 179 -17.33 11.14 -14.56
CA ALA A 179 -16.38 11.01 -13.45
C ALA A 179 -15.55 12.29 -13.27
N TRP A 180 -15.15 12.90 -14.38
CA TRP A 180 -14.50 14.20 -14.34
C TRP A 180 -15.42 15.31 -13.81
N SER A 181 -16.69 15.30 -14.19
CA SER A 181 -17.68 16.24 -13.66
C SER A 181 -17.85 16.08 -12.14
N GLU A 182 -17.80 14.84 -11.64
CA GLU A 182 -17.79 14.56 -10.19
C GLU A 182 -16.55 15.10 -9.49
N VAL A 183 -15.37 14.97 -10.11
CA VAL A 183 -14.10 15.54 -9.60
C VAL A 183 -14.23 17.05 -9.43
N ILE A 184 -14.75 17.76 -10.44
CA ILE A 184 -14.94 19.21 -10.38
C ILE A 184 -15.97 19.58 -9.30
N ALA A 185 -17.13 18.91 -9.29
CA ALA A 185 -18.19 19.22 -8.34
C ALA A 185 -17.80 19.00 -6.88
N ARG A 186 -16.88 18.06 -6.62
CA ARG A 186 -16.38 17.72 -5.27
C ARG A 186 -15.04 18.34 -4.92
N ASP A 187 -14.47 19.13 -5.82
CA ASP A 187 -13.15 19.76 -5.66
C ASP A 187 -12.04 18.75 -5.31
N TYR A 188 -12.06 17.59 -5.96
CA TYR A 188 -10.99 16.58 -5.84
C TYR A 188 -9.77 16.98 -6.68
N GLU A 189 -8.55 16.63 -6.27
CA GLU A 189 -7.34 16.94 -7.06
C GLU A 189 -7.45 16.46 -8.51
N GLY A 190 -8.07 15.29 -8.71
CA GLY A 190 -8.22 14.68 -10.01
C GLY A 190 -8.82 13.29 -9.95
N LEU A 191 -8.55 12.51 -10.99
CA LEU A 191 -8.88 11.09 -11.04
C LEU A 191 -7.69 10.25 -11.53
N VAL A 192 -7.74 8.97 -11.21
CA VAL A 192 -6.89 7.94 -11.82
C VAL A 192 -7.80 6.99 -12.60
N ALA A 193 -7.65 7.01 -13.91
CA ALA A 193 -8.28 6.06 -14.82
C ALA A 193 -7.42 4.79 -14.90
N LYS A 194 -8.02 3.60 -14.77
CA LYS A 194 -7.31 2.32 -14.76
C LYS A 194 -8.00 1.32 -15.68
N GLU A 195 -7.22 0.59 -16.45
CA GLU A 195 -7.72 -0.50 -17.29
C GLU A 195 -8.07 -1.74 -16.44
N GLU A 196 -9.32 -2.21 -16.50
CA GLU A 196 -9.83 -3.31 -15.66
C GLU A 196 -9.14 -4.67 -15.92
N THR A 197 -8.54 -4.82 -17.11
CA THR A 197 -7.77 -6.01 -17.50
C THR A 197 -6.30 -5.93 -17.12
N SER A 198 -5.81 -4.77 -16.62
CA SER A 198 -4.38 -4.58 -16.38
C SER A 198 -3.87 -5.49 -15.26
N LEU A 199 -2.68 -6.03 -15.47
CA LEU A 199 -1.88 -6.61 -14.38
C LEU A 199 -1.30 -5.47 -13.52
N TYR A 200 -0.71 -5.84 -12.39
CA TYR A 200 0.06 -4.91 -11.58
C TYR A 200 1.53 -4.96 -12.01
N GLU A 201 2.09 -3.82 -12.38
CA GLU A 201 3.45 -3.70 -12.93
C GLU A 201 4.26 -2.73 -12.07
N ALA A 202 5.51 -3.07 -11.75
CA ALA A 202 6.38 -2.18 -11.01
C ALA A 202 6.73 -0.92 -11.83
N GLY A 203 6.59 0.27 -11.24
CA GLY A 203 7.01 1.52 -11.86
C GLY A 203 6.01 2.11 -12.87
N PRO A 204 6.48 3.00 -13.78
CA PRO A 204 5.60 3.72 -14.70
C PRO A 204 4.82 2.81 -15.65
N THR A 205 3.54 3.10 -15.83
CA THR A 205 2.65 2.33 -16.72
C THR A 205 1.71 3.24 -17.51
N ARG A 206 1.24 2.76 -18.66
CA ARG A 206 0.17 3.41 -19.45
C ARG A 206 -1.19 2.77 -19.24
N ARG A 207 -1.29 1.76 -18.38
CA ARG A 207 -2.55 1.09 -18.01
C ARG A 207 -3.29 1.84 -16.91
N TRP A 208 -2.58 2.68 -16.16
CA TRP A 208 -3.13 3.62 -15.20
C TRP A 208 -2.74 5.03 -15.66
N LEU A 209 -3.72 5.91 -15.80
CA LEU A 209 -3.57 7.27 -16.29
C LEU A 209 -4.17 8.23 -15.27
N LYS A 210 -3.42 9.26 -14.89
CA LYS A 210 -3.91 10.31 -13.98
C LYS A 210 -4.23 11.59 -14.75
N VAL A 211 -5.32 12.24 -14.36
CA VAL A 211 -5.72 13.57 -14.84
C VAL A 211 -5.84 14.44 -13.59
N LYS A 212 -5.22 15.62 -13.58
CA LYS A 212 -5.30 16.58 -12.48
C LYS A 212 -6.08 17.82 -12.90
N GLN A 213 -6.79 18.43 -11.96
CA GLN A 213 -7.37 19.76 -12.17
C GLN A 213 -6.26 20.80 -12.40
N LYS A 214 -6.57 21.84 -13.17
CA LYS A 214 -5.64 22.98 -13.35
C LYS A 214 -5.47 23.71 -12.02
N GLY A 215 -4.23 24.03 -11.65
CA GLY A 215 -3.92 24.77 -10.41
C GLY A 215 -3.54 23.90 -9.20
N TRP A 216 -3.81 22.60 -9.23
CA TRP A 216 -3.33 21.66 -8.20
C TRP A 216 -1.83 21.31 -8.33
N THR A 217 -1.18 21.79 -9.37
CA THR A 217 0.23 21.49 -9.68
C THR A 217 1.18 22.50 -9.04
N VAL A 218 1.42 22.43 -7.72
CA VAL A 218 2.55 23.20 -7.15
C VAL A 218 3.36 22.44 -6.10
N GLU A 219 2.78 21.71 -5.15
CA GLU A 219 3.58 21.18 -4.02
C GLU A 219 4.12 19.77 -4.22
N GLU A 220 3.32 18.83 -4.72
CA GLU A 220 3.77 17.44 -4.97
C GLU A 220 4.91 17.37 -6.00
N ASP A 221 4.80 18.12 -7.10
CA ASP A 221 5.82 18.17 -8.16
C ASP A 221 7.11 18.87 -7.69
N ARG A 222 7.01 19.91 -6.85
CA ARG A 222 8.18 20.58 -6.25
C ARG A 222 8.90 19.68 -5.27
N TRP A 223 8.16 18.88 -4.50
CA TRP A 223 8.73 17.91 -3.57
C TRP A 223 9.44 16.76 -4.32
N GLN A 224 8.79 16.15 -5.31
CA GLN A 224 9.43 15.10 -6.14
C GLN A 224 10.71 15.60 -6.81
N ARG A 225 10.75 16.85 -7.29
CA ARG A 225 11.96 17.47 -7.85
C ARG A 225 13.05 17.74 -6.81
N ARG A 226 12.71 18.18 -5.59
CA ARG A 226 13.70 18.41 -4.53
C ARG A 226 14.43 17.13 -4.13
N PHE A 227 13.75 15.98 -4.10
CA PHE A 227 14.38 14.69 -3.77
C PHE A 227 15.12 14.02 -4.93
N SER A 228 14.80 14.35 -6.19
CA SER A 228 15.61 13.86 -7.32
C SER A 228 16.95 14.58 -7.43
N THR A 229 17.03 15.85 -6.99
CA THR A 229 18.27 16.66 -7.07
C THR A 229 19.26 16.33 -5.95
N THR A 230 18.85 15.69 -4.85
CA THR A 230 19.75 15.29 -3.74
C THR A 230 20.44 13.93 -3.96
N ARG A 231 20.36 13.33 -5.15
CA ARG A 231 21.01 12.04 -5.48
C ARG A 231 22.17 12.13 -6.49
N ASN A 232 22.77 13.30 -6.63
CA ASN A 232 24.06 13.45 -7.31
C ASN A 232 25.03 14.21 -6.40
N ILE A 233 25.57 13.52 -5.40
CA ILE A 233 26.87 13.82 -4.77
C ILE A 233 27.56 12.48 -4.52
#